data_AF-A0A6C0QTS9-F1
#
_entry.id   AF-A0A6C0QTS9-F1
#
_cell.length_a   1.000
_cell.length_b   1.000
_cell.length_c   1.000
_cell.angle_alpha   90.00
_cell.angle_beta   90.00
_cell.angle_gamma   90.00
#
_symmetry.space_group_name_H-M   'P 1'
#
loop_
_entity.id
_entity.type
_entity.pdbx_description
1 polymer ?
#
loop_
_entity_poly.entity_id
_entity_poly.type
_entity_poly.pdbx_seq_one_letter_code
_entity_poly.pdbx_strand_id
1 'polypeptide(L)'
;MFQRKDYLVRMIEEMSQMIGTVIAKLRKERKQQEALQNLEELLSGLHMPGARLLSSLPEDNMIQMISTGGSIEPDRLAAAGIILKERGDILEELGNGKEGLSSRMKSLYLLLKSHELGADPKVIDYPSAVQELVSRLRSFRLPSPTLLLLHKYYVDLGHYDLAENALYDLLEAGEKDTGQLGFHFYERLLGLPEELLESGGLPIEEVKDGLQTWKERHSTPPETSAPLSEEETPGT
;
A
#
# COMPACT_ATOMS: atom_id res chain seq x y z
N MET A 1 16.89 25.56 -5.89
CA MET A 1 15.94 24.60 -5.33
C MET A 1 14.49 24.83 -5.77
N PHE A 2 14.00 26.08 -5.87
CA PHE A 2 12.62 26.39 -6.32
C PHE A 2 12.24 25.83 -7.72
N GLN A 3 13.08 26.02 -8.73
CA GLN A 3 12.78 25.62 -10.12
C GLN A 3 12.47 24.12 -10.32
N ARG A 4 13.07 23.23 -9.52
CA ARG A 4 12.87 21.77 -9.67
C ARG A 4 11.52 21.33 -9.11
N LYS A 5 11.14 21.90 -7.96
CA LYS A 5 9.84 21.64 -7.32
C LYS A 5 8.71 22.20 -8.18
N ASP A 6 8.86 23.43 -8.66
CA ASP A 6 7.86 24.07 -9.53
C ASP A 6 7.67 23.29 -10.85
N TYR A 7 8.76 22.77 -11.41
CA TYR A 7 8.69 21.91 -12.59
C TYR A 7 7.93 20.60 -12.34
N LEU A 8 8.20 19.92 -11.22
CA LEU A 8 7.52 18.68 -10.86
C LEU A 8 6.02 18.91 -10.64
N VAL A 9 5.65 19.96 -9.90
CA VAL A 9 4.26 20.32 -9.66
C VAL A 9 3.53 20.58 -10.98
N ARG A 10 4.10 21.40 -11.87
CA ARG A 10 3.50 21.64 -13.19
C ARG A 10 3.33 20.36 -14.00
N MET A 11 4.32 19.46 -13.98
CA MET A 11 4.23 18.18 -14.66
C MET A 11 3.12 17.28 -14.09
N ILE A 12 2.90 17.32 -12.78
CA ILE A 12 1.80 16.60 -12.11
C ILE A 12 0.44 17.21 -12.48
N GLU A 13 0.34 18.53 -12.58
CA GLU A 13 -0.88 19.22 -13.04
C GLU A 13 -1.21 18.85 -14.50
N GLU A 14 -0.22 18.92 -15.39
CA GLU A 14 -0.35 18.52 -16.80
C GLU A 14 -0.74 17.04 -16.94
N MET A 15 -0.12 16.16 -16.16
CA MET A 15 -0.48 14.74 -16.06
C MET A 15 -1.93 14.56 -15.63
N SER A 16 -2.35 15.22 -14.54
CA SER A 16 -3.72 15.13 -14.01
C SER A 16 -4.75 15.61 -15.04
N GLN A 17 -4.43 16.69 -15.76
CA GLN A 17 -5.27 17.18 -16.86
C GLN A 17 -5.33 16.17 -18.02
N MET A 18 -4.21 15.56 -18.41
CA MET A 18 -4.18 14.56 -19.48
C MET A 18 -5.03 13.33 -19.12
N ILE A 19 -4.96 12.87 -17.87
CA ILE A 19 -5.78 11.76 -17.37
C ILE A 19 -7.28 12.14 -17.44
N GLY A 20 -7.64 13.29 -16.86
CA GLY A 20 -9.04 13.73 -16.76
C GLY A 20 -9.69 14.09 -18.11
N THR A 21 -8.89 14.35 -19.15
CA THR A 21 -9.40 14.79 -20.46
C THR A 21 -9.11 13.79 -21.57
N VAL A 22 -7.84 13.66 -21.97
CA VAL A 22 -7.41 12.87 -23.13
C VAL A 22 -7.67 11.39 -22.88
N ILE A 23 -7.18 10.84 -21.76
CA ILE A 23 -7.35 9.41 -21.44
C ILE A 23 -8.83 9.08 -21.22
N ALA A 24 -9.58 9.93 -20.50
CA ALA A 24 -11.01 9.78 -20.34
C ALA A 24 -11.76 9.76 -21.68
N LYS A 25 -11.38 10.62 -22.64
CA LYS A 25 -11.94 10.64 -24.00
C LYS A 25 -11.59 9.35 -24.76
N LEU A 26 -10.34 8.91 -24.74
CA LEU A 26 -9.90 7.69 -25.42
C LEU A 26 -10.64 6.45 -24.91
N ARG A 27 -10.86 6.34 -23.59
CA ARG A 27 -11.67 5.26 -23.00
C ARG A 27 -13.11 5.27 -23.54
N LYS A 28 -13.75 6.45 -23.61
CA LYS A 28 -15.11 6.60 -24.18
C LYS A 28 -15.18 6.22 -25.67
N GLU A 29 -14.13 6.50 -26.43
CA GLU A 29 -14.01 6.15 -27.85
C GLU A 29 -13.59 4.68 -28.09
N ARG A 30 -13.48 3.86 -27.03
CA ARG A 30 -12.97 2.48 -27.08
C ARG A 30 -11.56 2.35 -27.65
N LYS A 31 -10.71 3.34 -27.35
CA LYS A 31 -9.30 3.39 -27.71
C LYS A 31 -8.41 3.14 -26.49
N GLN A 32 -8.74 2.10 -25.72
CA GLN A 32 -8.03 1.77 -24.47
C GLN A 32 -6.53 1.51 -24.69
N GLN A 33 -6.13 0.91 -25.82
CA GLN A 33 -4.71 0.66 -26.12
C GLN A 33 -3.93 1.97 -26.28
N GLU A 34 -4.52 2.98 -26.93
CA GLU A 34 -3.91 4.30 -27.07
C GLU A 34 -3.85 5.01 -25.71
N ALA A 35 -4.88 4.85 -24.87
CA ALA A 35 -4.86 5.36 -23.50
C ALA A 35 -3.72 4.73 -22.67
N LEU A 36 -3.48 3.42 -22.82
CA LEU A 36 -2.33 2.75 -22.18
C LEU A 36 -0.99 3.29 -22.67
N GLN A 37 -0.86 3.61 -23.96
CA GLN A 37 0.37 4.23 -24.50
C GLN A 37 0.62 5.61 -23.90
N ASN A 38 -0.43 6.44 -23.78
CA ASN A 38 -0.33 7.76 -23.13
C ASN A 38 0.09 7.64 -21.66
N LEU A 39 -0.39 6.62 -20.93
CA LEU A 39 0.05 6.37 -19.55
C LEU A 39 1.55 5.99 -19.46
N GLU A 40 2.08 5.24 -20.43
CA GLU A 40 3.52 4.94 -20.49
C GLU A 40 4.35 6.20 -20.79
N GLU A 41 3.85 7.09 -21.65
CA GLU A 41 4.49 8.39 -21.92
C GLU A 41 4.53 9.28 -20.68
N LEU A 42 3.45 9.29 -19.88
CA LEU A 42 3.42 10.01 -18.60
C LEU A 42 4.47 9.46 -17.62
N LEU A 43 4.59 8.13 -17.47
CA LEU A 43 5.65 7.54 -16.65
C LEU A 43 7.04 7.92 -17.16
N SER A 44 7.25 7.90 -18.48
CA SER A 44 8.52 8.30 -19.08
C SER A 44 8.86 9.77 -18.79
N GLY A 45 7.89 10.68 -18.88
CA GLY A 45 8.06 12.10 -18.54
C GLY A 45 8.41 12.31 -17.07
N LEU A 46 7.85 11.49 -16.17
CA LEU A 46 8.24 11.45 -14.76
C LEU A 46 9.64 10.82 -14.53
N HIS A 47 10.31 10.31 -15.56
CA HIS A 47 11.52 9.48 -15.45
C HIS A 47 11.30 8.22 -14.60
N MET A 48 10.08 7.67 -14.66
CA MET A 48 9.72 6.43 -13.99
C MET A 48 9.95 5.23 -14.91
N PRO A 49 10.29 4.07 -14.35
CA PRO A 49 10.28 2.81 -15.07
C PRO A 49 8.90 2.54 -15.69
N GLY A 50 8.87 1.87 -16.85
CA GLY A 50 7.61 1.55 -17.55
C GLY A 50 6.66 0.69 -16.69
N ALA A 51 5.36 0.81 -16.95
CA ALA A 51 4.35 0.30 -16.03
C ALA A 51 4.39 -1.22 -15.84
N ARG A 52 4.74 -1.97 -16.89
CA ARG A 52 4.92 -3.42 -16.81
C ARG A 52 6.06 -3.81 -15.87
N LEU A 53 7.17 -3.08 -15.91
CA LEU A 53 8.32 -3.35 -15.05
C LEU A 53 7.97 -3.06 -13.59
N LEU A 54 7.35 -1.90 -13.31
CA LEU A 54 6.84 -1.55 -11.98
C LEU A 54 5.88 -2.61 -11.43
N SER A 55 4.97 -3.10 -12.28
CA SER A 55 3.97 -4.13 -11.91
C SER A 55 4.61 -5.49 -11.59
N SER A 56 5.72 -5.83 -12.24
CA SER A 56 6.36 -7.15 -12.12
C SER A 56 7.36 -7.29 -10.97
N LEU A 57 7.90 -6.19 -10.46
CA LEU A 57 8.98 -6.23 -9.48
C LEU A 57 8.46 -6.37 -8.06
N PRO A 58 9.21 -7.04 -7.16
CA PRO A 58 9.00 -6.89 -5.72
C PRO A 58 9.12 -5.43 -5.30
N GLU A 59 8.36 -5.05 -4.27
CA GLU A 59 8.24 -3.70 -3.73
C GLU A 59 9.60 -3.05 -3.44
N ASP A 60 10.48 -3.73 -2.72
CA ASP A 60 11.81 -3.21 -2.35
C ASP A 60 12.69 -2.94 -3.58
N ASN A 61 12.67 -3.86 -4.55
CA ASN A 61 13.43 -3.70 -5.80
C ASN A 61 12.88 -2.55 -6.65
N MET A 62 11.55 -2.37 -6.65
CA MET A 62 10.90 -1.25 -7.31
C MET A 62 11.35 0.09 -6.70
N ILE A 63 11.35 0.20 -5.37
CA ILE A 63 11.81 1.41 -4.66
C ILE A 63 13.29 1.69 -4.90
N GLN A 64 14.16 0.66 -4.84
CA GLN A 64 15.58 0.81 -5.14
C GLN A 64 15.82 1.34 -6.57
N MET A 65 15.06 0.83 -7.54
CA MET A 65 15.18 1.25 -8.94
C MET A 65 14.70 2.69 -9.18
N ILE A 66 13.63 3.12 -8.49
CA ILE A 66 13.12 4.50 -8.59
C ILE A 66 14.05 5.51 -7.91
N SER A 67 14.78 5.07 -6.88
CA SER A 67 15.69 5.89 -6.10
C SER A 67 16.85 6.40 -6.96
N THR A 68 17.07 7.72 -6.95
CA THR A 68 18.22 8.34 -7.62
C THR A 68 19.16 8.93 -6.58
N GLY A 69 20.39 8.41 -6.49
CA GLY A 69 21.38 8.87 -5.51
C GLY A 69 20.92 8.71 -4.05
N GLY A 70 20.07 7.71 -3.77
CA GLY A 70 19.50 7.47 -2.43
C GLY A 70 18.30 8.34 -2.06
N SER A 71 17.80 9.18 -2.98
CA SER A 71 16.63 10.04 -2.76
C SER A 71 15.46 9.67 -3.68
N ILE A 72 14.24 9.83 -3.17
CA ILE A 72 12.99 9.63 -3.90
C ILE A 72 12.15 10.89 -3.70
N GLU A 73 11.69 11.49 -4.78
CA GLU A 73 10.73 12.60 -4.74
C GLU A 73 9.33 12.03 -4.41
N PRO A 74 8.71 12.37 -3.26
CA PRO A 74 7.45 11.74 -2.82
C PRO A 74 6.28 12.03 -3.77
N ASP A 75 6.12 13.28 -4.21
CA ASP A 75 5.03 13.67 -5.12
C ASP A 75 5.11 12.95 -6.48
N ARG A 76 6.34 12.66 -6.93
CA ARG A 76 6.59 11.86 -8.13
C ARG A 76 6.15 10.41 -7.95
N LEU A 77 6.37 9.84 -6.76
CA LEU A 77 5.94 8.49 -6.42
C LEU A 77 4.40 8.41 -6.39
N ALA A 78 3.75 9.41 -5.80
CA ALA A 78 2.31 9.54 -5.80
C ALA A 78 1.76 9.62 -7.24
N ALA A 79 2.36 10.44 -8.10
CA ALA A 79 1.98 10.58 -9.51
C ALA A 79 2.04 9.25 -10.28
N ALA A 80 3.12 8.49 -10.10
CA ALA A 80 3.24 7.14 -10.67
C ALA A 80 2.17 6.18 -10.10
N GLY A 81 1.86 6.28 -8.81
CA GLY A 81 0.75 5.57 -8.19
C GLY A 81 -0.58 5.82 -8.89
N ILE A 82 -0.94 7.09 -9.14
CA ILE A 82 -2.17 7.45 -9.87
C ILE A 82 -2.18 6.90 -11.30
N ILE A 83 -1.05 6.99 -12.01
CA ILE A 83 -0.94 6.41 -13.36
C ILE A 83 -1.18 4.89 -13.34
N LEU A 84 -0.59 4.17 -12.38
CA LEU A 84 -0.79 2.72 -12.26
C LEU A 84 -2.21 2.33 -11.86
N LYS A 85 -2.92 3.18 -11.11
CA LYS A 85 -4.35 3.01 -10.82
C LYS A 85 -5.16 3.07 -12.11
N GLU A 86 -5.01 4.14 -12.89
CA GLU A 86 -5.74 4.31 -14.15
C GLU A 86 -5.40 3.21 -15.16
N ARG A 87 -4.14 2.77 -15.23
CA ARG A 87 -3.73 1.61 -16.02
C ARG A 87 -4.49 0.35 -15.59
N GLY A 88 -4.63 0.14 -14.28
CA GLY A 88 -5.35 -0.99 -13.73
C GLY A 88 -6.80 -1.05 -14.19
N ASP A 89 -7.44 0.11 -14.27
CA ASP A 89 -8.84 0.26 -14.67
C ASP A 89 -9.04 -0.02 -16.16
N ILE A 90 -8.15 0.54 -16.98
CA ILE A 90 -8.17 0.31 -18.42
C ILE A 90 -7.90 -1.17 -18.76
N LEU A 91 -7.01 -1.83 -18.02
CA LEU A 91 -6.74 -3.26 -18.22
C LEU A 91 -7.93 -4.14 -17.83
N GLU A 92 -8.64 -3.78 -16.76
CA GLU A 92 -9.88 -4.45 -16.36
C GLU A 92 -10.95 -4.30 -17.45
N GLU A 93 -11.12 -3.11 -18.02
CA GLU A 93 -12.01 -2.87 -19.17
C GLU A 93 -11.67 -3.71 -20.40
N LEU A 94 -10.39 -3.98 -20.63
CA LEU A 94 -9.89 -4.82 -21.72
C LEU A 94 -9.97 -6.33 -21.43
N GLY A 95 -10.47 -6.74 -20.26
CA GLY A 95 -10.54 -8.14 -19.83
C GLY A 95 -9.22 -8.71 -19.28
N ASN A 96 -8.19 -7.88 -19.11
CA ASN A 96 -6.88 -8.26 -18.57
C ASN A 96 -6.84 -8.12 -17.04
N GLY A 97 -7.82 -8.71 -16.35
CA GLY A 97 -8.06 -8.50 -14.92
C GLY A 97 -6.86 -8.82 -14.02
N LYS A 98 -6.05 -9.84 -14.34
CA LYS A 98 -4.85 -10.18 -13.57
C LYS A 98 -3.78 -9.09 -13.63
N GLU A 99 -3.51 -8.55 -14.81
CA GLU A 99 -2.58 -7.43 -14.97
C GLU A 99 -3.15 -6.15 -14.34
N GLY A 100 -4.45 -5.94 -14.46
CA GLY A 100 -5.14 -4.81 -13.85
C GLY A 100 -5.07 -4.84 -12.31
N LEU A 101 -5.22 -6.02 -11.71
CA LEU A 101 -5.07 -6.26 -10.27
C LEU A 101 -3.63 -5.97 -9.81
N SER A 102 -2.64 -6.52 -10.51
CA SER A 102 -1.22 -6.28 -10.22
C SER A 102 -0.87 -4.78 -10.28
N SER A 103 -1.40 -4.07 -11.29
CA SER A 103 -1.24 -2.62 -11.44
C SER A 103 -1.84 -1.86 -10.24
N ARG A 104 -3.06 -2.22 -9.81
CA ARG A 104 -3.74 -1.59 -8.65
C ARG A 104 -3.03 -1.87 -7.32
N MET A 105 -2.51 -3.08 -7.11
CA MET A 105 -1.72 -3.41 -5.91
C MET A 105 -0.44 -2.57 -5.83
N LYS A 106 0.30 -2.43 -6.94
CA LYS A 106 1.48 -1.56 -6.98
C LYS A 106 1.12 -0.09 -6.83
N SER A 107 0.01 0.34 -7.42
CA SER A 107 -0.51 1.69 -7.22
C SER A 107 -0.74 1.99 -5.73
N LEU A 108 -1.45 1.11 -5.01
CA LEU A 108 -1.69 1.28 -3.58
C LEU A 108 -0.38 1.37 -2.81
N TYR A 109 0.56 0.46 -3.07
CA TYR A 109 1.88 0.49 -2.43
C TYR A 109 2.62 1.82 -2.68
N LEU A 110 2.67 2.31 -3.93
CA LEU A 110 3.36 3.56 -4.27
C LEU A 110 2.72 4.78 -3.59
N LEU A 111 1.39 4.83 -3.53
CA LEU A 111 0.67 5.93 -2.89
C LEU A 111 0.92 5.93 -1.37
N LEU A 112 0.84 4.78 -0.71
CA LEU A 112 1.14 4.68 0.73
C LEU A 112 2.61 5.00 1.02
N LYS A 113 3.53 4.52 0.18
CA LYS A 113 4.96 4.84 0.30
C LYS A 113 5.22 6.34 0.08
N SER A 114 4.47 6.97 -0.82
CA SER A 114 4.59 8.42 -1.06
C SER A 114 4.15 9.23 0.16
N HIS A 115 3.09 8.79 0.86
CA HIS A 115 2.66 9.37 2.12
C HIS A 115 3.74 9.24 3.20
N GLU A 116 4.31 8.04 3.40
CA GLU A 116 5.39 7.79 4.38
C GLU A 116 6.60 8.71 4.13
N LEU A 117 6.86 9.06 2.87
CA LEU A 117 7.95 9.96 2.46
C LEU A 117 7.55 11.45 2.47
N GLY A 118 6.31 11.79 2.79
CA GLY A 118 5.84 13.17 2.94
C GLY A 118 5.33 13.84 1.67
N ALA A 119 4.69 13.09 0.76
CA ALA A 119 4.01 13.68 -0.40
C ALA A 119 2.92 14.69 0.03
N ASP A 120 2.81 15.79 -0.72
CA ASP A 120 1.85 16.86 -0.43
C ASP A 120 0.49 16.55 -1.09
N PRO A 121 -0.57 16.27 -0.30
CA PRO A 121 -1.89 15.97 -0.85
C PRO A 121 -2.52 17.15 -1.62
N LYS A 122 -1.99 18.38 -1.47
CA LYS A 122 -2.43 19.55 -2.25
C LYS A 122 -1.83 19.57 -3.66
N VAL A 123 -0.69 18.91 -3.86
CA VAL A 123 -0.06 18.77 -5.19
C VAL A 123 -0.74 17.65 -5.96
N ILE A 124 -1.07 16.55 -5.27
CA ILE A 124 -1.76 15.41 -5.85
C ILE A 124 -2.66 14.74 -4.81
N ASP A 125 -3.93 14.56 -5.15
CA ASP A 125 -4.92 13.95 -4.25
C ASP A 125 -4.76 12.42 -4.19
N TYR A 126 -3.62 11.98 -3.64
CA TYR A 126 -3.37 10.58 -3.35
C TYR A 126 -4.30 10.01 -2.25
N PRO A 127 -4.77 10.76 -1.22
CA PRO A 127 -5.66 10.20 -0.20
C PRO A 127 -6.95 9.63 -0.78
N SER A 128 -7.60 10.36 -1.71
CA SER A 128 -8.80 9.86 -2.39
C SER A 128 -8.52 8.60 -3.20
N ALA A 129 -7.36 8.53 -3.87
CA ALA A 129 -6.96 7.36 -4.64
C ALA A 129 -6.66 6.14 -3.75
N VAL A 130 -6.02 6.34 -2.59
CA VAL A 130 -5.81 5.28 -1.59
C VAL A 130 -7.15 4.71 -1.13
N GLN A 131 -8.11 5.57 -0.79
CA GLN A 131 -9.44 5.13 -0.35
C GLN A 131 -10.14 4.29 -1.43
N GLU A 132 -10.13 4.73 -2.68
CA GLU A 132 -10.73 3.99 -3.80
C GLU A 132 -10.06 2.62 -3.99
N LEU A 133 -8.72 2.57 -3.95
CA LEU A 133 -7.95 1.35 -4.12
C LEU A 133 -8.17 0.37 -2.98
N VAL A 134 -8.18 0.81 -1.73
CA VAL A 134 -8.50 -0.05 -0.57
C VAL A 134 -9.88 -0.65 -0.75
N SER A 135 -10.89 0.15 -1.10
CA SER A 135 -12.25 -0.35 -1.33
C SER A 135 -12.29 -1.39 -2.47
N ARG A 136 -11.54 -1.18 -3.55
CA ARG A 136 -11.52 -2.09 -4.70
C ARG A 136 -10.69 -3.35 -4.47
N LEU A 137 -9.69 -3.29 -3.59
CA LEU A 137 -8.79 -4.39 -3.29
C LEU A 137 -9.24 -5.22 -2.08
N ARG A 138 -10.31 -4.84 -1.38
CA ARG A 138 -10.81 -5.50 -0.16
C ARG A 138 -11.02 -7.02 -0.24
N SER A 139 -11.32 -7.55 -1.44
CA SER A 139 -11.56 -8.99 -1.64
C SER A 139 -10.29 -9.78 -1.99
N PHE A 140 -9.14 -9.11 -2.03
CA PHE A 140 -7.86 -9.70 -2.39
C PHE A 140 -6.91 -9.61 -1.20
N ARG A 141 -6.07 -10.63 -1.04
CA ARG A 141 -4.97 -10.56 -0.08
C ARG A 141 -3.94 -9.56 -0.58
N LEU A 142 -3.66 -8.53 0.24
CA LEU A 142 -2.63 -7.56 -0.04
C LEU A 142 -1.24 -8.13 0.31
N PRO A 143 -0.18 -7.76 -0.43
CA PRO A 143 1.18 -8.09 -0.03
C PRO A 143 1.53 -7.48 1.33
N SER A 144 2.28 -8.20 2.15
CA SER A 144 2.65 -7.75 3.49
C SER A 144 3.36 -6.39 3.55
N PRO A 145 4.28 -6.03 2.63
CA PRO A 145 4.85 -4.69 2.59
C PRO A 145 3.80 -3.59 2.40
N THR A 146 2.71 -3.91 1.69
CA THR A 146 1.57 -2.99 1.50
C THR A 146 0.72 -2.90 2.77
N LEU A 147 0.44 -4.02 3.44
CA LEU A 147 -0.28 -4.05 4.72
C LEU A 147 0.46 -3.26 5.80
N LEU A 148 1.79 -3.40 5.89
CA LEU A 148 2.61 -2.62 6.82
C LEU A 148 2.50 -1.11 6.56
N LEU A 149 2.59 -0.68 5.29
CA LEU A 149 2.41 0.72 4.94
C LEU A 149 0.98 1.20 5.20
N LEU A 150 -0.02 0.35 4.97
CA LEU A 150 -1.42 0.68 5.20
C LEU A 150 -1.72 0.84 6.70
N HIS A 151 -1.17 -0.03 7.55
CA HIS A 151 -1.21 0.11 9.00
C HIS A 151 -0.65 1.47 9.43
N LYS A 152 0.57 1.81 8.99
CA LYS A 152 1.20 3.11 9.32
C LYS A 152 0.37 4.30 8.83
N TYR A 153 -0.13 4.22 7.60
CA TYR A 153 -0.97 5.25 7.01
C TYR A 153 -2.21 5.53 7.86
N TYR A 154 -2.89 4.49 8.34
CA TYR A 154 -4.04 4.68 9.23
C TYR A 154 -3.66 5.20 10.62
N VAL A 155 -2.52 4.77 11.18
CA VAL A 155 -1.99 5.36 12.43
C VAL A 155 -1.73 6.85 12.28
N ASP A 156 -1.14 7.27 11.16
CA ASP A 156 -0.82 8.68 10.88
C ASP A 156 -2.07 9.53 10.69
N LEU A 157 -3.15 8.96 10.15
CA LEU A 157 -4.46 9.61 10.04
C LEU A 157 -5.29 9.56 11.33
N GLY A 158 -4.86 8.78 12.33
CA GLY A 158 -5.61 8.58 13.58
C GLY A 158 -6.79 7.60 13.45
N HIS A 159 -6.86 6.80 12.38
CA HIS A 159 -7.86 5.73 12.22
C HIS A 159 -7.34 4.43 12.85
N TYR A 160 -7.41 4.34 14.17
CA TYR A 160 -6.80 3.24 14.92
C TYR A 160 -7.51 1.89 14.71
N ASP A 161 -8.82 1.91 14.51
CA ASP A 161 -9.61 0.73 14.10
C ASP A 161 -9.12 0.12 12.78
N LEU A 162 -8.90 0.96 11.76
CA LEU A 162 -8.41 0.53 10.46
C LEU A 162 -6.94 0.12 10.51
N ALA A 163 -6.14 0.79 11.34
CA ALA A 163 -4.76 0.40 11.61
C ALA A 163 -4.68 -0.99 12.24
N GLU A 164 -5.56 -1.28 13.20
CA GLU A 164 -5.66 -2.58 13.86
C GLU A 164 -6.06 -3.68 12.86
N ASN A 165 -7.08 -3.43 12.01
CA ASN A 165 -7.47 -4.37 10.96
C ASN A 165 -6.29 -4.73 10.04
N ALA A 166 -5.53 -3.74 9.57
CA ALA A 166 -4.35 -3.97 8.74
C ALA A 166 -3.23 -4.74 9.49
N LEU A 167 -3.10 -4.55 10.80
CA LEU A 167 -2.15 -5.28 11.65
C LEU A 167 -2.55 -6.75 11.79
N TYR A 168 -3.85 -7.06 11.94
CA TYR A 168 -4.33 -8.45 11.96
C TYR A 168 -4.19 -9.14 10.60
N ASP A 169 -4.48 -8.43 9.50
CA ASP A 169 -4.22 -8.94 8.15
C ASP A 169 -2.73 -9.29 7.95
N LEU A 170 -1.83 -8.46 8.50
CA LEU A 170 -0.39 -8.70 8.48
C LEU A 170 0.01 -9.94 9.31
N LEU A 171 -0.63 -10.12 10.47
CA LEU A 171 -0.43 -11.30 11.31
C LEU A 171 -0.86 -12.58 10.59
N GLU A 172 -2.01 -12.56 9.91
CA GLU A 172 -2.51 -13.67 9.11
C GLU A 172 -1.65 -13.98 7.89
N ALA A 173 -0.93 -12.99 7.34
CA ALA A 173 0.05 -13.19 6.28
C ALA A 173 1.32 -13.91 6.77
N GLY A 174 1.51 -14.06 8.09
CA GLY A 174 2.63 -14.80 8.68
C GLY A 174 3.95 -14.04 8.65
N GLU A 175 3.90 -12.70 8.59
CA GLU A 175 5.12 -11.90 8.58
C GLU A 175 5.89 -11.98 9.90
N LYS A 176 7.21 -12.04 9.75
CA LYS A 176 8.13 -11.99 10.88
C LYS A 176 8.02 -10.62 11.56
N ASP A 177 8.21 -10.61 12.88
CA ASP A 177 8.18 -9.41 13.72
C ASP A 177 6.81 -8.72 13.89
N THR A 178 5.74 -9.22 13.26
CA THR A 178 4.38 -8.69 13.43
C THR A 178 3.97 -8.63 14.90
N GLY A 179 4.35 -9.63 15.71
CA GLY A 179 4.07 -9.65 17.14
C GLY A 179 4.63 -8.43 17.88
N GLN A 180 5.88 -8.06 17.61
CA GLN A 180 6.51 -6.89 18.22
C GLN A 180 5.89 -5.58 17.72
N LEU A 181 5.56 -5.51 16.43
CA LEU A 181 4.82 -4.37 15.86
C LEU A 181 3.49 -4.14 16.60
N GLY A 182 2.71 -5.19 16.82
CA GLY A 182 1.44 -5.07 17.52
C GLY A 182 1.58 -4.65 18.98
N PHE A 183 2.58 -5.15 19.70
CA PHE A 183 2.86 -4.67 21.06
C PHE A 183 3.14 -3.17 21.08
N HIS A 184 4.02 -2.68 20.20
CA HIS A 184 4.32 -1.26 20.11
C HIS A 184 3.12 -0.41 19.71
N PHE A 185 2.24 -0.93 18.84
CA PHE A 185 1.00 -0.26 18.46
C PHE A 185 0.09 -0.05 19.68
N TYR A 186 -0.28 -1.12 20.39
CA TYR A 186 -1.15 -1.01 21.57
C TYR A 186 -0.51 -0.23 22.73
N GLU A 187 0.79 -0.41 22.99
CA GLU A 187 1.51 0.38 24.00
C GLU A 187 1.43 1.88 23.72
N ARG A 188 1.56 2.27 22.45
CA ARG A 188 1.40 3.66 22.04
C ARG A 188 -0.02 4.15 22.26
N LEU A 189 -1.04 3.35 21.92
CA LEU A 189 -2.44 3.72 22.09
C LEU A 189 -2.83 3.89 23.57
N LEU A 190 -2.31 3.06 24.47
CA LEU A 190 -2.53 3.19 25.92
C LEU A 190 -2.01 4.53 26.48
N GLY A 191 -1.08 5.18 25.78
CA GLY A 191 -0.56 6.51 26.14
C GLY A 191 -1.35 7.68 25.55
N LEU A 192 -2.36 7.44 24.71
CA LEU A 192 -3.15 8.50 24.07
C LEU A 192 -4.34 8.94 24.93
N PRO A 193 -4.79 10.21 24.81
CA PRO A 193 -6.07 10.66 25.35
C PRO A 193 -7.24 9.82 24.82
N GLU A 194 -8.22 9.57 25.69
CA GLU A 194 -9.42 8.77 25.36
C GLU A 194 -10.21 9.39 24.21
N GLU A 195 -10.27 10.72 24.10
CA GLU A 195 -10.96 11.41 23.02
C GLU A 195 -10.34 11.12 21.66
N LEU A 196 -9.00 10.97 21.59
CA LEU A 196 -8.33 10.59 20.35
C LEU A 196 -8.63 9.14 19.99
N LEU A 197 -8.63 8.25 20.98
CA LEU A 197 -8.97 6.83 20.80
C LEU A 197 -10.41 6.64 20.30
N GLU A 198 -11.38 7.32 20.91
CA GLU A 198 -12.78 7.32 20.48
C GLU A 198 -12.93 7.88 19.06
N SER A 199 -12.29 9.02 18.76
CA SER A 199 -12.35 9.62 17.42
C SER A 199 -11.70 8.74 16.35
N GLY A 200 -10.70 7.94 16.76
CA GLY A 200 -10.01 6.97 15.92
C GLY A 200 -10.68 5.60 15.84
N GLY A 201 -11.87 5.45 16.41
CA GLY A 201 -12.68 4.24 16.31
C GLY A 201 -12.23 3.08 17.19
N LEU A 202 -11.29 3.29 18.12
CA LEU A 202 -10.76 2.23 18.98
C LEU A 202 -10.69 2.71 20.44
N PRO A 203 -11.82 2.71 21.19
CA PRO A 203 -11.88 3.18 22.57
C PRO A 203 -10.93 2.43 23.52
N ILE A 204 -10.61 3.04 24.67
CA ILE A 204 -9.59 2.52 25.60
C ILE A 204 -9.85 1.08 26.09
N GLU A 205 -11.11 0.67 26.23
CA GLU A 205 -11.46 -0.70 26.60
C GLU A 205 -11.14 -1.69 25.46
N GLU A 206 -11.43 -1.33 24.20
CA GLU A 206 -11.06 -2.15 23.04
C GLU A 206 -9.53 -2.23 22.88
N VAL A 207 -8.80 -1.15 23.15
CA VAL A 207 -7.32 -1.16 23.17
C VAL A 207 -6.77 -2.17 24.19
N LYS A 208 -7.35 -2.22 25.39
CA LYS A 208 -6.93 -3.17 26.45
C LYS A 208 -7.26 -4.61 26.06
N ASP A 209 -8.46 -4.85 25.55
CA ASP A 209 -8.91 -6.17 25.12
C ASP A 209 -8.11 -6.68 23.92
N GLY A 210 -7.83 -5.80 22.95
CA GLY A 210 -6.96 -6.06 21.81
C GLY A 210 -5.55 -6.43 22.23
N LEU A 211 -4.94 -5.66 23.16
CA LEU A 211 -3.63 -5.97 23.72
C LEU A 211 -3.61 -7.31 24.46
N GLN A 212 -4.65 -7.64 25.23
CA GLN A 212 -4.74 -8.91 25.94
C GLN A 212 -4.82 -10.08 24.95
N THR A 213 -5.69 -9.96 23.95
CA THR A 213 -5.80 -10.94 22.85
C THR A 213 -4.48 -11.11 22.11
N TRP A 214 -3.78 -10.00 21.86
CA TRP A 214 -2.47 -10.00 21.21
C TRP A 214 -1.41 -10.74 22.02
N LYS A 215 -1.38 -10.51 23.35
CA LYS A 215 -0.49 -11.23 24.28
C LYS A 215 -0.73 -12.73 24.25
N GLU A 216 -1.97 -13.18 24.29
CA GLU A 216 -2.31 -14.60 24.32
C GLU A 216 -1.83 -15.32 23.05
N ARG A 217 -2.05 -14.71 21.88
CA ARG A 217 -1.60 -15.25 20.59
C ARG A 217 -0.08 -15.36 20.47
N HIS A 218 0.68 -14.48 21.13
CA HIS A 218 2.14 -14.46 21.07
C HIS A 218 2.84 -15.07 22.30
N SER A 219 2.09 -15.45 23.34
CA SER A 219 2.59 -16.18 24.52
C SER A 219 2.54 -17.70 24.34
N THR A 220 1.79 -18.18 23.35
CA THR A 220 1.65 -19.61 23.06
C THR A 220 2.74 -20.03 22.06
N PRO A 221 3.66 -20.96 22.41
CA PRO A 221 4.63 -21.47 21.44
C PRO A 221 3.89 -22.17 20.28
N PRO A 222 4.41 -22.12 19.05
CA PRO A 222 3.80 -22.85 17.95
C PRO A 222 3.75 -24.34 18.33
N GLU A 223 2.55 -24.93 18.33
CA GLU A 223 2.38 -26.37 18.48
C GLU A 223 3.22 -27.04 17.39
N THR A 224 4.39 -27.51 17.82
CA THR A 224 5.29 -28.27 16.98
C THR A 224 4.60 -29.60 16.76
N SER A 225 4.30 -29.87 15.49
CA SER A 225 3.95 -31.18 14.92
C SER A 225 4.30 -32.35 15.84
N ALA A 226 3.26 -33.10 16.20
CA ALA A 226 3.33 -34.32 17.00
C ALA A 226 4.57 -35.18 16.67
N PRO A 227 5.33 -35.66 17.67
CA PRO A 227 6.33 -36.69 17.41
C PRO A 227 5.61 -37.97 17.01
N LEU A 228 5.93 -38.46 15.80
CA LEU A 228 5.73 -39.87 15.47
C LEU A 228 6.49 -40.66 16.53
N SER A 229 5.72 -41.38 17.34
CA SER A 229 6.18 -42.34 18.32
C SER A 229 7.24 -43.27 17.74
N GLU A 230 8.44 -43.22 18.33
CA GLU A 230 9.35 -44.35 18.36
C GLU A 230 8.66 -45.50 19.11
N GLU A 231 8.51 -46.66 18.47
CA GLU A 231 8.66 -47.93 19.17
C GLU A 231 10.01 -48.51 18.77
N GLU A 232 11.00 -48.19 19.60
CA GLU A 232 11.90 -49.12 20.27
C GLU A 232 12.00 -50.55 19.67
N THR A 233 13.08 -50.89 18.96
CA THR A 233 14.41 -51.39 19.45
C THR A 233 14.48 -52.95 19.50
N PRO A 234 15.58 -53.59 19.94
CA PRO A 234 16.61 -54.15 19.05
C PRO A 234 16.88 -55.66 19.32
N GLY A 235 17.75 -56.30 18.52
CA GLY A 235 18.49 -57.46 19.03
C GLY A 235 18.81 -58.58 18.04
N THR A 236 20.12 -58.84 17.91
CA THR A 236 20.84 -60.01 17.37
C THR A 236 20.83 -60.27 15.87
#